data_AF-A0A853DRJ5-F1
#
_entry.id   AF-A0A853DRJ5-F1
#
_cell.length_a   1.000
_cell.length_b   1.000
_cell.length_c   1.000
_cell.angle_alpha   90.00
_cell.angle_beta   90.00
_cell.angle_gamma   90.00
#
_symmetry.space_group_name_H-M   'P 1'
#
loop_
_entity.id
_entity.type
_entity.pdbx_description
1 polymer ?
#
loop_
_entity_poly.entity_id
_entity_poly.type
_entity_poly.pdbx_seq_one_letter_code
_entity_poly.pdbx_strand_id
1 'polypeptide(L)'
;MPLNEKVVSYTVTVLKNEIVPYTRVIRLTTESGHRVFLAFEPDPRANWLEVAGAYSNVFLDAPEFDRTYHLLQTESPVYFTAFALLGIAAYNLSTGEELPGEGPGDDDALVDLAARMREAAASSD
;
A
#
# COMPACT_ATOMS: atom_id res chain seq x y z
N MET A 1 12.78 1.00 -3.70
CA MET A 1 13.11 0.23 -2.48
C MET A 1 11.79 -0.24 -1.89
N PRO A 2 11.67 -1.52 -1.49
CA PRO A 2 10.49 -1.99 -0.77
C PRO A 2 10.43 -1.31 0.60
N LEU A 3 9.23 -0.87 0.98
CA LEU A 3 8.92 -0.29 2.29
C LEU A 3 8.04 -1.29 3.03
N ASN A 4 8.32 -1.54 4.30
CA ASN A 4 7.47 -2.29 5.20
C ASN A 4 7.67 -1.71 6.60
N GLU A 5 6.65 -1.01 7.09
CA GLU A 5 6.76 -0.28 8.33
C GLU A 5 5.46 -0.35 9.12
N LYS A 6 5.62 -0.43 10.44
CA LYS A 6 4.49 -0.42 11.36
C LYS A 6 3.73 0.90 11.27
N VAL A 7 2.41 0.82 11.13
CA VAL A 7 1.52 1.97 11.24
C VAL A 7 1.40 2.37 12.71
N VAL A 8 1.75 3.61 13.04
CA VAL A 8 1.68 4.14 14.41
C VAL A 8 0.52 5.10 14.62
N SER A 9 0.05 5.75 13.55
CA SER A 9 -1.14 6.60 13.64
C SER A 9 -1.91 6.74 12.34
N TYR A 10 -3.21 6.95 12.56
CA TYR A 10 -4.33 7.12 11.66
C TYR A 10 -5.02 8.47 11.55
N THR A 11 -5.40 8.94 10.36
CA THR A 11 -6.55 9.87 10.24
C THR A 11 -7.47 9.45 9.09
N VAL A 12 -8.77 9.66 9.26
CA VAL A 12 -9.78 9.37 8.24
C VAL A 12 -10.50 10.66 7.87
N THR A 13 -10.75 10.87 6.59
CA THR A 13 -11.47 12.04 6.09
C THR A 13 -12.49 11.63 5.04
N VAL A 14 -13.70 12.16 5.16
CA VAL A 14 -14.76 12.05 4.15
C VAL A 14 -14.92 13.40 3.47
N LEU A 15 -14.95 13.39 2.15
CA LEU A 15 -14.94 14.56 1.29
C LEU A 15 -16.17 14.54 0.38
N LYS A 16 -16.65 15.73 0.02
CA LYS A 16 -17.56 15.92 -1.11
C LYS A 16 -17.11 17.16 -1.88
N ASN A 17 -16.55 16.98 -3.07
CA ASN A 17 -16.01 18.05 -3.89
C ASN A 17 -15.95 17.64 -5.38
N GLU A 18 -15.72 18.61 -6.27
CA GLU A 18 -15.61 18.41 -7.72
C GLU A 18 -14.15 18.51 -8.23
N ILE A 19 -13.17 18.66 -7.33
CA ILE A 19 -11.76 18.89 -7.66
C ILE A 19 -11.01 17.56 -7.79
N VAL A 20 -11.33 16.60 -6.92
CA VAL A 20 -10.71 15.28 -6.88
C VAL A 20 -11.78 14.18 -6.86
N PRO A 21 -11.51 13.03 -7.50
CA PRO A 21 -12.53 11.99 -7.68
C PRO A 21 -12.73 11.09 -6.46
N TYR A 22 -11.84 11.15 -5.45
CA TYR A 22 -12.01 10.39 -4.21
C TYR A 22 -12.94 11.12 -3.22
N THR A 23 -13.75 10.33 -2.51
CA THR A 23 -14.66 10.82 -1.46
C THR A 23 -14.25 10.39 -0.07
N ARG A 24 -13.29 9.47 0.05
CA ARG A 24 -12.76 8.98 1.32
C ARG A 24 -11.25 8.89 1.25
N VAL A 25 -10.61 9.25 2.34
CA VAL A 25 -9.16 9.27 2.49
C VAL A 25 -8.77 8.71 3.85
N ILE A 26 -7.72 7.91 3.87
CA ILE A 26 -7.02 7.52 5.09
C ILE A 26 -5.57 8.01 4.98
N ARG A 27 -5.08 8.72 5.99
CA ARG A 27 -3.65 9.09 6.07
C ARG A 27 -3.01 8.31 7.20
N LEU A 28 -1.92 7.63 6.89
CA LEU A 28 -1.13 6.85 7.84
C LEU A 28 0.18 7.58 8.13
N THR A 29 0.65 7.45 9.36
CA THR A 29 2.04 7.71 9.74
C THR A 29 2.63 6.42 10.25
N THR A 30 3.81 6.06 9.75
CA THR A 30 4.55 4.87 10.15
C THR A 30 5.57 5.18 11.24
N GLU A 31 6.23 4.15 11.78
CA GLU A 31 7.22 4.30 12.84
C GLU A 31 8.45 5.13 12.46
N SER A 32 8.84 5.16 11.18
CA SER A 32 9.93 6.01 10.68
C SER A 32 9.51 7.46 10.43
N GLY A 33 8.20 7.75 10.55
CA GLY A 33 7.60 9.02 10.16
C GLY A 33 7.21 9.10 8.69
N HIS A 34 7.29 8.00 7.94
CA HIS A 34 6.79 7.92 6.56
C HIS A 34 5.29 8.22 6.52
N ARG A 35 4.87 8.99 5.53
CA ARG A 35 3.49 9.47 5.40
C ARG A 35 2.81 8.80 4.21
N VAL A 36 1.75 8.07 4.49
CA VAL A 36 0.97 7.38 3.46
C VAL A 36 -0.36 8.08 3.27
N PHE A 37 -0.73 8.32 2.02
CA PHE A 37 -2.02 8.83 1.60
C PHE A 37 -2.76 7.72 0.85
N LEU A 38 -3.82 7.20 1.45
CA LEU A 38 -4.74 6.25 0.82
C LEU A 38 -5.98 7.02 0.36
N ALA A 39 -6.24 7.06 -0.93
CA ALA A 39 -7.45 7.62 -1.51
C ALA A 39 -8.31 6.53 -2.13
N PHE A 40 -9.61 6.61 -1.91
CA PHE A 40 -10.58 5.62 -2.38
C PHE A 40 -11.44 6.24 -3.47
N GLU A 41 -11.26 5.75 -4.70
CA GLU A 41 -11.80 6.33 -5.93
C GLU A 41 -12.79 5.37 -6.62
N PRO A 42 -13.80 5.89 -7.34
CA PRO A 42 -14.75 5.04 -8.06
C PRO A 42 -14.12 4.33 -9.27
N ASP A 43 -13.08 4.93 -9.87
CA ASP A 43 -12.44 4.43 -11.09
C ASP A 43 -10.95 4.16 -10.85
N PRO A 44 -10.43 3.00 -11.30
CA PRO A 44 -9.02 2.64 -11.09
C PRO A 44 -8.09 3.49 -11.95
N ARG A 45 -6.91 3.84 -11.40
CA ARG A 45 -5.86 4.61 -12.08
C ARG A 45 -4.71 3.72 -12.54
N ALA A 46 -4.07 4.09 -13.64
CA ALA A 46 -2.84 3.43 -14.09
C ALA A 46 -1.67 3.64 -13.11
N ASN A 47 -1.52 4.85 -12.56
CA ASN A 47 -0.53 5.22 -11.54
C ASN A 47 -1.13 5.12 -10.13
N TRP A 48 -1.71 3.97 -9.80
CA TRP A 48 -2.38 3.76 -8.52
C TRP A 48 -1.42 3.75 -7.32
N LEU A 49 -0.12 3.55 -7.53
CA LEU A 49 0.92 3.62 -6.50
C LEU A 49 2.03 4.59 -6.89
N GLU A 50 2.32 5.53 -5.99
CA GLU A 50 3.46 6.44 -6.09
C GLU A 50 4.26 6.37 -4.79
N VAL A 51 5.56 6.11 -4.88
CA VAL A 51 6.47 6.09 -3.72
C VAL A 51 7.58 7.11 -3.97
N ALA A 52 7.63 8.15 -3.16
CA ALA A 52 8.55 9.28 -3.33
C ALA A 52 9.12 9.74 -2.00
N GLY A 53 10.38 9.41 -1.73
CA GLY A 53 11.06 9.77 -0.48
C GLY A 53 10.30 9.25 0.74
N ALA A 54 9.91 10.15 1.65
CA ALA A 54 9.16 9.83 2.87
C ALA A 54 7.63 9.84 2.69
N TYR A 55 7.15 9.78 1.45
CA TYR A 55 5.73 9.85 1.11
C TYR A 55 5.32 8.73 0.15
N SER A 56 4.14 8.17 0.37
CA SER A 56 3.49 7.26 -0.58
C SER A 56 2.04 7.69 -0.83
N ASN A 57 1.62 7.69 -2.09
CA ASN A 57 0.21 7.80 -2.47
C ASN A 57 -0.26 6.44 -2.99
N VAL A 58 -1.39 5.96 -2.49
CA VAL A 58 -2.06 4.76 -2.95
C VAL A 58 -3.51 5.11 -3.28
N PHE A 59 -3.91 4.83 -4.51
CA PHE A 59 -5.26 5.01 -5.00
C PHE A 59 -5.91 3.62 -5.11
N LEU A 60 -6.94 3.40 -4.31
CA LEU A 60 -7.65 2.15 -4.14
C LEU A 60 -9.10 2.29 -4.63
N ASP A 61 -9.75 1.17 -4.87
CA ASP A 61 -11.14 1.17 -5.30
C ASP A 61 -12.05 1.59 -4.13
N ALA A 62 -13.08 2.38 -4.41
CA ALA A 62 -14.02 2.90 -3.41
C ALA A 62 -14.60 1.84 -2.44
N PRO A 63 -14.96 0.62 -2.90
CA PRO A 63 -15.45 -0.44 -2.02
C PRO A 63 -14.43 -0.95 -0.99
N GLU A 64 -13.14 -0.75 -1.20
CA GLU A 64 -12.10 -1.25 -0.29
C GLU A 64 -12.03 -0.46 1.03
N PHE A 65 -12.58 0.76 1.05
CA PHE A 65 -12.49 1.65 2.21
C PHE A 65 -12.96 1.00 3.51
N ASP A 66 -14.13 0.35 3.50
CA ASP A 66 -14.71 -0.18 4.74
C ASP A 66 -13.84 -1.31 5.29
N ARG A 67 -13.27 -2.15 4.41
CA ARG A 67 -12.34 -3.23 4.78
C ARG A 67 -11.02 -2.67 5.31
N THR A 68 -10.42 -1.71 4.61
CA THR A 68 -9.17 -1.07 5.04
C THR A 68 -9.32 -0.36 6.38
N TYR A 69 -10.42 0.38 6.55
CA TYR A 69 -10.69 1.09 7.79
C TYR A 69 -10.93 0.13 8.96
N HIS A 70 -11.69 -0.94 8.72
CA HIS A 70 -11.94 -1.96 9.75
C HIS A 70 -10.64 -2.63 10.21
N LEU A 71 -9.76 -3.02 9.27
CA LEU A 71 -8.45 -3.61 9.59
C LEU A 71 -7.63 -2.69 10.51
N LEU A 72 -7.57 -1.39 10.20
CA LEU A 72 -6.86 -0.38 11.01
C LEU A 72 -7.50 -0.15 12.38
N GLN A 73 -8.78 -0.48 12.56
CA GLN A 73 -9.48 -0.35 13.84
C GLN A 73 -9.32 -1.57 14.73
N THR A 74 -9.34 -2.77 14.16
CA THR A 74 -9.42 -4.02 14.93
C THR A 74 -8.08 -4.67 15.19
N GLU A 75 -7.13 -4.49 14.27
CA GLU A 75 -5.84 -5.17 14.35
C GLU A 75 -4.75 -4.28 14.92
N SER A 76 -3.84 -4.88 15.69
CA SER A 76 -2.64 -4.22 16.18
C SER A 76 -1.56 -5.27 16.47
N PRO A 77 -0.39 -5.22 15.81
CA PRO A 77 0.05 -4.20 14.86
C PRO A 77 -0.56 -4.34 13.45
N VAL A 78 -0.55 -3.24 12.69
CA VAL A 78 -0.76 -3.22 11.23
C VAL A 78 0.50 -2.67 10.57
N TYR A 79 0.94 -3.30 9.49
CA TYR A 79 2.10 -2.94 8.70
C TYR A 79 1.68 -2.43 7.33
N PHE A 80 2.31 -1.33 6.92
CA PHE A 80 2.19 -0.78 5.58
C PHE A 80 3.37 -1.24 4.75
N THR A 81 3.05 -1.92 3.66
CA THR A 81 4.05 -2.43 2.74
C THR A 81 3.80 -1.88 1.35
N ALA A 82 4.84 -1.33 0.70
CA ALA A 82 4.73 -0.79 -0.66
C ALA A 82 6.03 -0.94 -1.44
N PHE A 83 5.89 -1.19 -2.74
CA PHE A 83 7.00 -1.36 -3.67
C PHE A 83 6.60 -0.89 -5.07
N ALA A 84 7.45 -0.07 -5.69
CA ALA A 84 7.31 0.33 -7.08
C ALA A 84 8.69 0.30 -7.77
N LEU A 85 8.91 -0.61 -8.71
CA LEU A 85 10.16 -0.74 -9.45
C LEU A 85 9.95 -1.46 -10.78
N LEU A 86 10.65 -1.03 -11.84
CA LEU A 86 10.68 -1.70 -13.16
C LEU A 86 9.28 -2.00 -13.74
N GLY A 87 8.32 -1.09 -13.56
CA GLY A 87 6.96 -1.26 -14.08
C GLY A 87 6.07 -2.17 -13.24
N ILE A 88 6.55 -2.65 -12.10
CA ILE A 88 5.77 -3.41 -11.13
C ILE A 88 5.47 -2.55 -9.91
N ALA A 89 4.23 -2.59 -9.46
CA ALA A 89 3.74 -1.92 -8.26
C ALA A 89 3.03 -2.94 -7.37
N ALA A 90 3.28 -2.88 -6.06
CA ALA A 90 2.65 -3.71 -5.05
C ALA A 90 2.42 -2.90 -3.78
N TYR A 91 1.31 -3.17 -3.11
CA TYR A 91 0.91 -2.55 -1.85
C TYR A 91 0.19 -3.59 -1.01
N ASN A 92 0.42 -3.55 0.30
CA ASN A 92 -0.30 -4.37 1.26
C ASN A 92 -0.50 -3.60 2.58
N LEU A 93 -1.63 -3.84 3.23
CA LEU A 93 -1.82 -3.60 4.66
C LEU A 93 -2.12 -4.93 5.32
N SER A 94 -1.24 -5.36 6.23
CA SER A 94 -1.34 -6.66 6.87
C SER A 94 -1.02 -6.57 8.37
N THR A 95 -1.29 -7.65 9.09
CA THR A 95 -0.87 -7.81 10.49
C THR A 95 0.48 -8.52 10.62
N GLY A 96 1.06 -8.95 9.50
CA GLY A 96 2.34 -9.64 9.44
C GLY A 96 3.49 -8.68 9.19
N GLU A 97 4.66 -9.01 9.70
CA GLU A 97 5.91 -8.28 9.45
C GLU A 97 6.59 -8.69 8.14
N GLU A 98 5.98 -9.61 7.39
CA GLU A 98 6.57 -10.17 6.18
C GLU A 98 6.64 -9.11 5.07
N LEU A 99 7.82 -9.00 4.46
CA LEU A 99 7.95 -8.26 3.21
C LEU A 99 7.14 -8.96 2.11
N PRO A 100 6.76 -8.24 1.03
CA PRO A 100 6.11 -8.88 -0.11
C PRO A 100 6.96 -10.06 -0.59
N GLY A 101 6.37 -11.26 -0.65
CA GLY A 101 7.06 -12.46 -1.09
C GLY A 101 7.83 -13.27 -0.03
N GLU A 102 7.69 -12.98 1.26
CA GLU A 102 8.40 -13.69 2.35
C GLU A 102 7.56 -14.72 3.15
N GLY A 103 6.26 -14.90 2.87
CA GLY A 103 5.49 -15.93 3.58
C GLY A 103 4.14 -16.35 2.98
N PRO A 104 3.46 -17.32 3.63
CA PRO A 104 2.35 -18.08 3.06
C PRO A 104 1.00 -17.33 3.04
N GLY A 105 0.98 -16.05 3.44
CA GLY A 105 -0.20 -15.18 3.42
C GLY A 105 -0.45 -14.49 2.08
N ASP A 106 0.40 -14.72 1.09
CA ASP A 106 0.36 -14.05 -0.20
C ASP A 106 -0.26 -14.96 -1.27
N ASP A 107 -1.50 -14.63 -1.67
CA ASP A 107 -2.15 -15.14 -2.87
C ASP A 107 -1.16 -15.07 -4.05
N ASP A 108 -1.05 -16.17 -4.81
CA ASP A 108 -0.08 -16.55 -5.86
C ASP A 108 0.58 -15.42 -6.69
N ALA A 109 -0.07 -14.27 -6.84
CA ALA A 109 0.43 -13.08 -7.52
C ALA A 109 1.71 -12.47 -6.89
N LEU A 110 1.88 -12.56 -5.56
CA LEU A 110 3.04 -11.98 -4.88
C LEU A 110 4.24 -12.95 -4.83
N VAL A 111 3.99 -14.25 -4.88
CA VAL A 111 5.02 -15.27 -5.14
C VAL A 111 5.60 -15.09 -6.55
N ASP A 112 4.73 -14.89 -7.55
CA ASP A 112 5.14 -14.57 -8.92
C ASP A 112 5.97 -13.28 -9.00
N LEU A 113 5.63 -12.27 -8.18
CA LEU A 113 6.40 -11.04 -8.06
C LEU A 113 7.80 -11.29 -7.48
N ALA A 114 7.90 -12.03 -6.38
CA ALA A 114 9.18 -12.35 -5.75
C ALA A 114 10.08 -13.18 -6.68
N ALA A 115 9.50 -14.08 -7.47
CA ALA A 115 10.21 -14.85 -8.49
C ALA A 115 10.77 -13.93 -9.60
N ARG A 116 9.96 -13.03 -10.15
CA ARG A 116 10.39 -12.07 -11.18
C ARG A 116 11.48 -11.12 -10.67
N MET A 117 11.45 -10.73 -9.40
CA MET A 117 12.48 -9.87 -8.80
C MET A 117 13.84 -10.58 -8.69
N ARG A 118 13.85 -11.88 -8.35
CA ARG A 118 15.08 -12.68 -8.35
C ARG A 118 15.67 -12.81 -9.76
N GLU A 119 14.84 -12.98 -10.76
CA GLU A 119 15.28 -13.05 -12.18
C GLU A 119 15.83 -11.71 -12.69
N ALA A 120 15.20 -10.58 -12.34
CA ALA A 120 15.67 -9.25 -12.73
C ALA A 120 17.00 -8.86 -12.06
N ALA A 121 17.19 -9.25 -10.79
CA ALA A 121 18.44 -9.04 -10.07
C ALA A 121 19.59 -9.90 -10.62
N ALA A 122 19.30 -11.14 -11.03
CA ALA A 122 20.29 -12.07 -11.60
C ALA A 122 20.68 -11.75 -13.05
N SER A 123 19.87 -10.97 -13.78
CA SER A 123 20.14 -10.56 -15.16
C SER A 123 20.82 -9.19 -15.28
N SER A 124 21.11 -8.55 -14.15
CA SER A 124 21.80 -7.26 -14.07
C SER A 124 23.31 -7.39 -13.79
N ASP A 125 23.88 -8.60 -13.95
CA ASP A 125 25.30 -8.95 -13.78
C ASP A 125 25.90 -9.45 -15.12
#